data_AF-X1NTC9-F1
#
_entry.id   AF-X1NTC9-F1
#
_cell.length_a   1.000
_cell.length_b   1.000
_cell.length_c   1.000
_cell.angle_alpha   90.00
_cell.angle_beta   90.00
_cell.angle_gamma   90.00
#
_symmetry.space_group_name_H-M   'P 1'
#
loop_
_entity.id
_entity.type
_entity.pdbx_description
1 polymer ?
#
loop_
_entity_poly.entity_id
_entity_poly.type
_entity_poly.pdbx_seq_one_letter_code
_entity_poly.pdbx_strand_id
1 'polypeptide(L)' 'LNLHARVVYGVNDHHKAEALFKALGRALDMATRIDERISGELPSTKGLL' A
#
# COMPACT_ATOMS: atom_id res chain seq x y z
N LEU A 1 4.56 -6.30 7.66
CA LEU A 1 4.01 -5.79 6.38
C LEU A 1 3.34 -6.94 5.65
N ASN A 2 2.09 -6.75 5.20
CA ASN A 2 1.41 -7.68 4.28
C ASN A 2 1.21 -6.96 2.94
N LEU A 3 1.53 -7.62 1.82
CA LEU A 3 1.54 -7.00 0.51
C LEU A 3 0.79 -7.87 -0.50
N HIS A 4 -0.18 -7.29 -1.18
CA HIS A 4 -0.84 -7.89 -2.33
C HIS A 4 -0.75 -6.93 -3.50
N ALA A 5 -0.40 -7.45 -4.67
CA ALA A 5 -0.31 -6.67 -5.89
C ALA A 5 -0.82 -7.52 -7.06
N ARG A 6 -1.68 -6.92 -7.90
CA ARG A 6 -2.28 -7.60 -9.04
C ARG A 6 -2.45 -6.63 -10.20
N VAL A 7 -1.94 -7.02 -11.36
CA VAL A 7 -2.29 -6.39 -12.64
C VAL A 7 -3.60 -7.02 -13.10
N VAL A 8 -4.66 -6.21 -13.22
CA VAL A 8 -5.98 -6.72 -13.63
C VAL A 8 -5.98 -7.13 -15.10
N TYR A 9 -5.29 -6.37 -15.95
CA TYR A 9 -5.10 -6.65 -17.37
C TYR A 9 -3.87 -5.91 -17.92
N GLY A 10 -3.38 -6.35 -19.08
CA GLY A 10 -2.31 -5.69 -19.82
C GLY A 10 -1.69 -6.63 -20.84
N VAL A 11 -1.03 -6.08 -21.86
CA VAL A 11 -0.38 -6.88 -22.92
C VAL A 11 1.14 -6.74 -22.87
N ASN A 12 1.63 -5.52 -22.64
CA ASN A 12 3.06 -5.20 -22.55
C ASN A 12 3.57 -5.34 -21.10
N ASP A 13 4.60 -6.16 -20.89
CA ASP A 13 5.09 -6.46 -19.55
C ASP A 13 5.82 -5.30 -18.87
N HIS A 14 6.47 -4.41 -19.64
CA HIS A 14 7.08 -3.19 -19.10
C HIS A 14 6.00 -2.29 -18.46
N HIS A 15 4.89 -2.05 -19.17
CA HIS A 15 3.78 -1.27 -18.64
C HIS A 15 3.11 -1.93 -17.43
N LYS A 16 2.98 -3.27 -17.43
CA LYS A 16 2.42 -4.00 -16.28
C LYS A 16 3.27 -3.83 -15.03
N ALA A 17 4.60 -3.97 -15.16
CA ALA A 17 5.53 -3.76 -14.06
C ALA A 17 5.47 -2.31 -13.57
N GLU A 18 5.54 -1.33 -14.47
CA GLU A 18 5.46 0.08 -14.12
C GLU A 18 4.14 0.43 -13.41
N ALA A 19 3.02 -0.11 -13.89
CA ALA A 19 1.71 0.07 -13.26
C ALA A 19 1.67 -0.50 -11.83
N LEU A 20 2.24 -1.69 -11.59
CA LEU A 20 2.37 -2.26 -10.26
C LEU A 20 3.17 -1.35 -9.33
N PHE A 21 4.36 -0.92 -9.75
CA PHE A 21 5.21 -0.07 -8.91
C PHE A 21 4.58 1.29 -8.62
N LYS A 22 3.90 1.91 -9.59
CA LYS A 22 3.15 3.15 -9.37
C LYS A 22 2.00 2.95 -8.37
N ALA A 23 1.23 1.88 -8.51
CA ALA A 23 0.13 1.57 -7.60
C ALA A 23 0.64 1.30 -6.18
N LEU A 24 1.72 0.53 -6.04
CA LEU A 24 2.36 0.27 -4.74
C LEU A 24 2.92 1.54 -4.12
N GLY A 25 3.56 2.42 -4.89
CA GLY A 25 4.06 3.70 -4.39
C GLY A 25 2.94 4.56 -3.78
N ARG A 26 1.76 4.60 -4.42
CA ARG A 26 0.58 5.28 -3.88
C ARG A 26 0.02 4.60 -2.63
N ALA A 27 -0.10 3.28 -2.65
CA ALA A 27 -0.63 2.53 -1.52
C ALA A 27 0.27 2.66 -0.27
N LEU A 28 1.59 2.62 -0.45
CA LEU A 28 2.56 2.81 0.63
C LEU A 28 2.55 4.25 1.14
N ASP A 29 2.54 5.26 0.26
CA ASP A 29 2.39 6.67 0.68
C ASP A 29 1.15 6.87 1.56
N MET A 30 0.01 6.28 1.18
CA MET A 30 -1.20 6.32 1.99
C MET A 30 -1.04 5.58 3.32
N ALA A 31 -0.44 4.40 3.32
CA ALA A 31 -0.29 3.57 4.52
C ALA A 31 0.71 4.14 5.54
N THR A 32 1.67 4.97 5.10
CA THR A 32 2.69 5.57 5.98
C THR A 32 2.36 6.97 6.46
N ARG A 33 1.25 7.58 6.00
CA ARG A 33 0.82 8.89 6.47
C ARG A 33 0.39 8.84 7.94
N ILE A 34 0.64 9.93 8.65
CA ILE A 34 0.07 10.14 9.98
C ILE A 34 -1.44 10.29 9.82
N ASP A 35 -2.19 9.42 10.51
CA ASP A 35 -3.64 9.52 10.56
C ASP A 35 -4.05 10.35 11.79
N GLU A 36 -4.57 11.55 11.55
CA GLU A 36 -5.00 12.46 12.62
C GLU A 36 -6.19 11.92 13.43
N ARG A 37 -6.94 10.95 12.88
CA ARG A 37 -8.13 10.37 13.52
C ARG A 37 -7.82 9.39 14.64
N ILE A 38 -6.61 8.83 14.64
CA ILE A 38 -6.18 7.85 15.65
C ILE A 38 -5.33 8.48 16.74
N SER A 39 -5.16 9.80 16.77
CA SER A 39 -4.46 10.55 17.83
C SER A 39 -3.09 9.99 18.23
N GLY A 40 -2.37 9.35 17.29
CA GLY A 40 -1.08 8.71 17.56
C GLY A 40 -1.13 7.35 18.23
N GLU A 41 -2.32 6.76 18.41
CA GLU A 41 -2.48 5.41 18.94
C GLU A 41 -2.03 4.33 17.95
N LEU A 42 -1.59 3.19 18.47
CA LEU A 42 -1.20 2.04 17.67
C LEU A 42 -2.45 1.42 17.01
N PRO A 43 -2.51 1.31 15.67
CA PRO A 43 -3.67 0.74 14.96
C PRO A 43 -3.68 -0.80 15.02
N SER A 44 -3.67 -1.37 16.24
CA SER A 44 -3.70 -2.80 16.51
C SER A 44 -4.43 -3.10 17.82
N THR A 45 -5.44 -3.97 17.76
CA THR A 45 -6.18 -4.42 18.96
C THR A 45 -5.35 -5.28 19.90
N LYS A 46 -4.21 -5.80 19.43
CA LYS A 46 -3.29 -6.64 20.23
C LYS A 46 -2.22 -5.82 20.95
N GLY A 47 -2.15 -4.50 20.73
CA GLY A 47 -1.14 -3.63 21.33
C GLY A 47 0.28 -3.82 20.76
N LEU A 48 0.44 -4.57 19.67
CA LEU A 48 1.71 -4.76 18.95
C LEU A 48 1.49 -4.97 17.44
N LEU A 49 2.53 -4.72 16.62
CA LEU A 49 2.57 -4.85 15.15
C LEU A 49 3.80 -5.63 14.68
#